data_AF-A0A522GHE6-F1
#
_entry.id   AF-A0A522GHE6-F1
#
_cell.length_a   1.000
_cell.length_b   1.000
_cell.length_c   1.000
_cell.angle_alpha   90.00
_cell.angle_beta   90.00
_cell.angle_gamma   90.00
#
_symmetry.space_group_name_H-M   'P 1'
#
loop_
_entity.id
_entity.type
_entity.pdbx_description
1 polymer ?
#
loop_
_entity_poly.entity_id
_entity_poly.type
_entity_poly.pdbx_seq_one_letter_code
_entity_poly.pdbx_strand_id
1 'polypeptide(L)'
;MLARVHGVDSRARDLWPPIFRHDCNSSITKNAYAIEMRLDGDLVRKRDVDVARPRKWDGYKKGKKVPYDKPGPRNSIAQAEAVFPGTARWFRSPLWSVLRGDEFNQIQIKEALRSLDPVVVSLLFESEPSQYEDQPRLAPFDHGSRRLLTTIADKSPSAAARFDALVAVVLLAKLSEVISSPELRELIVQTFAEIQEPLRKSPVLSEVYPELFPLIRPHCRAWIHATTTQRMDVSFAIEGEALKPNEAFSQLHAMLVNGGDKP
;
A
#
# COMPACT_ATOMS: atom_id res chain seq x y z
N MET A 1 -19.11 -12.25 20.72
CA MET A 1 -17.70 -11.83 20.92
C MET A 1 -17.33 -10.92 19.75
N LEU A 2 -17.33 -9.60 19.92
CA LEU A 2 -16.95 -8.67 18.86
C LEU A 2 -15.42 -8.68 18.75
N ALA A 3 -14.88 -9.25 17.69
CA ALA A 3 -13.46 -9.15 17.38
C ALA A 3 -13.08 -7.66 17.38
N ARG A 4 -12.06 -7.26 18.16
CA ARG A 4 -11.51 -5.91 18.08
C ARG A 4 -11.00 -5.73 16.65
N VAL A 5 -11.63 -4.83 15.92
CA VAL A 5 -11.20 -4.42 14.58
C VAL A 5 -9.78 -3.84 14.72
N HIS A 6 -8.82 -4.36 13.97
CA HIS A 6 -7.46 -3.84 14.01
C HIS A 6 -7.46 -2.39 13.48
N GLY A 7 -6.65 -1.49 14.04
CA GLY A 7 -6.61 -0.08 13.60
C GLY A 7 -6.28 0.10 12.11
N VAL A 8 -5.66 -0.92 11.51
CA VAL A 8 -5.34 -1.00 10.07
C VAL A 8 -6.57 -1.28 9.22
N ASP A 9 -7.48 -2.11 9.71
CA ASP A 9 -8.70 -2.49 9.00
C ASP A 9 -9.65 -1.29 8.88
N SER A 10 -9.64 -0.38 9.87
CA SER A 10 -10.33 0.91 9.74
C SER A 10 -9.76 1.82 8.65
N ARG A 11 -8.52 1.61 8.19
CA ARG A 11 -7.86 2.45 7.17
C ARG A 11 -8.01 1.87 5.77
N ALA A 12 -7.95 0.53 5.65
CA ALA A 12 -8.42 -0.16 4.45
C ALA A 12 -9.88 0.21 4.12
N ARG A 13 -10.69 0.45 5.16
CA ARG A 13 -12.08 0.94 5.03
C ARG A 13 -12.15 2.38 4.48
N ASP A 14 -11.22 3.26 4.86
CA ASP A 14 -11.26 4.67 4.45
C ASP A 14 -10.98 4.86 2.94
N LEU A 15 -10.48 3.81 2.27
CA LEU A 15 -10.32 3.78 0.81
C LEU A 15 -11.62 3.58 0.02
N TRP A 16 -12.69 3.05 0.62
CA TRP A 16 -13.94 2.78 -0.10
C TRP A 16 -14.55 4.03 -0.78
N PRO A 17 -14.75 5.16 -0.07
CA PRO A 17 -15.33 6.34 -0.71
C PRO A 17 -14.51 6.95 -1.85
N PRO A 18 -13.17 7.14 -1.74
CA PRO A 18 -12.37 7.66 -2.85
C PRO A 18 -12.37 6.74 -4.06
N ILE A 19 -12.20 5.42 -3.86
CA ILE A 19 -12.19 4.43 -4.94
C ILE A 19 -13.50 4.47 -5.72
N PHE A 20 -14.63 4.45 -5.01
CA PHE A 20 -15.94 4.51 -5.65
C PHE A 20 -16.25 5.84 -6.34
N ARG A 21 -15.65 6.94 -5.90
CA ARG A 21 -15.81 8.23 -6.59
C ARG A 21 -15.01 8.28 -7.88
N HIS A 22 -13.81 7.73 -7.88
CA HIS A 22 -12.91 7.79 -9.01
C HIS A 22 -13.22 6.76 -10.08
N ASP A 23 -13.31 5.48 -9.72
CA ASP A 23 -13.42 4.39 -10.69
C ASP A 23 -14.85 4.22 -11.23
N CYS A 24 -15.85 4.78 -10.54
CA CYS A 24 -17.26 4.54 -10.89
C CYS A 24 -17.95 5.70 -11.63
N ASN A 25 -17.23 6.79 -11.94
CA ASN A 25 -17.61 7.98 -12.74
C ASN A 25 -19.13 8.23 -12.91
N SER A 26 -19.89 8.14 -11.82
CA SER A 26 -21.34 8.23 -11.84
C SER A 26 -21.80 9.05 -10.65
N SER A 27 -22.84 9.86 -10.88
CA SER A 27 -23.55 10.63 -9.85
C SER A 27 -24.09 9.75 -8.70
N ILE A 28 -24.03 8.42 -8.85
CA ILE A 28 -24.56 7.37 -7.99
C ILE A 28 -23.59 7.00 -6.84
N THR A 29 -22.33 7.42 -6.82
CA THR A 29 -21.40 7.07 -5.70
C THR A 29 -21.19 8.20 -4.68
N LYS A 30 -21.96 9.30 -4.78
CA LYS A 30 -21.82 10.49 -3.91
C LYS A 30 -22.20 10.24 -2.44
N ASN A 31 -22.99 9.22 -2.14
CA ASN A 31 -23.34 8.88 -0.76
C ASN A 31 -23.54 7.36 -0.56
N ALA A 32 -23.42 6.93 0.70
CA ALA A 32 -23.53 5.52 1.08
C ALA A 32 -24.90 4.90 0.77
N TYR A 33 -25.95 5.71 0.64
CA TYR A 33 -27.28 5.25 0.21
C TYR A 33 -27.27 4.78 -1.23
N ALA A 34 -26.67 5.55 -2.14
CA ALA A 34 -26.67 5.22 -3.54
C ALA A 34 -25.73 4.04 -3.85
N ILE A 35 -24.64 3.88 -3.10
CA ILE A 35 -23.84 2.63 -3.09
C ILE A 35 -24.69 1.44 -2.62
N GLU A 36 -25.43 1.59 -1.52
CA GLU A 36 -26.28 0.51 -0.99
C GLU A 36 -27.41 0.13 -1.94
N MET A 37 -28.05 1.09 -2.59
CA MET A 37 -29.06 0.83 -3.62
C MET A 37 -28.51 0.05 -4.81
N ARG A 38 -27.22 0.26 -5.15
CA ARG A 38 -26.59 -0.41 -6.28
C ARG A 38 -26.11 -1.82 -5.95
N LEU A 39 -25.64 -2.04 -4.72
CA LEU A 39 -25.02 -3.31 -4.32
C LEU A 39 -25.95 -4.23 -3.52
N ASP A 40 -26.90 -3.66 -2.79
CA ASP A 40 -27.83 -4.36 -1.88
C ASP A 40 -29.27 -3.82 -2.04
N GLY A 41 -29.62 -3.31 -3.23
CA GLY A 41 -30.92 -2.71 -3.51
C GLY A 41 -32.10 -3.65 -3.31
N ASP A 42 -31.88 -4.96 -3.47
CA ASP A 42 -32.85 -6.01 -3.20
C ASP A 42 -33.26 -6.10 -1.71
N LEU A 43 -32.43 -5.58 -0.81
CA LEU A 43 -32.69 -5.51 0.62
C LEU A 43 -33.36 -4.19 1.05
N VAL A 44 -33.48 -3.22 0.14
CA VAL A 44 -34.11 -1.92 0.43
C VAL A 44 -35.61 -2.01 0.24
N ARG A 45 -36.36 -1.86 1.33
CA ARG A 45 -37.82 -1.87 1.32
C ARG A 45 -38.36 -0.48 1.57
N LYS A 46 -39.11 0.04 0.61
CA LYS A 46 -39.89 1.28 0.79
C LYS A 46 -41.17 0.94 1.57
N ARG A 47 -41.44 1.69 2.63
CA ARG A 47 -42.70 1.67 3.38
C ARG A 47 -43.33 3.06 3.27
N ASP A 48 -44.61 3.17 3.66
CA ASP A 48 -45.38 4.41 3.49
C ASP A 48 -44.78 5.63 4.23
N VAL A 49 -44.02 5.38 5.30
CA VAL A 49 -43.42 6.42 6.17
C VAL A 49 -41.90 6.41 6.19
N ASP A 50 -41.24 5.33 5.77
CA ASP A 50 -39.78 5.22 5.84
C ASP A 50 -39.17 4.27 4.80
N VAL A 51 -37.83 4.29 4.73
CA VAL A 51 -37.04 3.36 3.92
C VAL A 51 -36.25 2.45 4.85
N ALA A 52 -36.67 1.18 4.92
CA ALA A 52 -35.93 0.15 5.64
C ALA A 52 -34.78 -0.35 4.76
N ARG A 53 -33.54 -0.11 5.20
CA ARG A 53 -32.32 -0.47 4.47
C ARG A 53 -31.23 -1.01 5.42
N PRO A 54 -30.29 -1.84 4.94
CA PRO A 54 -29.28 -2.48 5.80
C PRO A 54 -28.32 -1.51 6.49
N ARG A 55 -28.11 -0.29 5.94
CA ARG A 55 -27.15 0.72 6.42
C ARG A 55 -25.72 0.17 6.55
N LYS A 56 -25.40 -0.85 5.77
CA LYS A 56 -24.11 -1.55 5.74
C LYS A 56 -23.01 -0.58 5.33
N TRP A 57 -23.24 0.15 4.24
CA TRP A 57 -22.32 1.13 3.66
C TRP A 57 -22.23 2.43 4.48
N ASP A 58 -23.31 2.81 5.18
CA ASP A 58 -23.24 3.88 6.18
C ASP A 58 -22.36 3.47 7.36
N GLY A 59 -22.41 2.19 7.75
CA GLY A 59 -21.55 1.59 8.75
C GLY A 59 -20.07 1.66 8.36
N TYR A 60 -19.74 1.41 7.09
CA TYR A 60 -18.38 1.59 6.58
C TYR A 60 -17.97 3.07 6.57
N LYS A 61 -18.82 3.96 6.04
CA LYS A 61 -18.51 5.40 6.00
C LYS A 61 -18.32 6.03 7.39
N LYS A 62 -19.12 5.62 8.38
CA LYS A 62 -19.05 6.13 9.77
C LYS A 62 -18.08 5.35 10.64
N GLY A 63 -17.34 4.41 10.06
CA GLY A 63 -16.36 3.60 10.76
C GLY A 63 -16.89 2.62 11.80
N LYS A 64 -18.19 2.30 11.75
CA LYS A 64 -18.84 1.33 12.63
C LYS A 64 -18.65 -0.13 12.19
N LYS A 65 -18.24 -0.37 10.93
CA LYS A 65 -17.99 -1.69 10.37
C LYS A 65 -16.75 -1.66 9.45
N VAL A 66 -16.11 -2.81 9.29
CA VAL A 66 -15.08 -3.06 8.27
C VAL A 66 -15.61 -4.17 7.35
N PRO A 67 -15.46 -4.04 6.03
CA PRO A 67 -15.80 -5.11 5.11
C PRO A 67 -14.83 -6.27 5.29
N TYR A 68 -15.40 -7.45 5.47
CA TYR A 68 -14.66 -8.68 5.68
C TYR A 68 -14.71 -9.52 4.41
N ASP A 69 -13.56 -9.99 3.92
CA ASP A 69 -13.45 -10.78 2.68
C ASP A 69 -13.78 -12.26 2.90
N LYS A 70 -14.93 -12.54 3.56
CA LYS A 70 -15.41 -13.92 3.71
C LYS A 70 -16.16 -14.35 2.46
N PRO A 71 -15.87 -15.53 1.88
CA PRO A 71 -16.64 -16.06 0.77
C PRO A 71 -18.13 -16.15 1.12
N GLY A 72 -18.99 -15.74 0.18
CA GLY A 72 -20.43 -15.81 0.33
C GLY A 72 -21.19 -14.75 -0.46
N PRO A 73 -22.52 -14.89 -0.57
CA PRO A 73 -23.36 -14.05 -1.43
C PRO A 73 -23.42 -12.57 -1.02
N ARG A 74 -22.91 -12.21 0.16
CA ARG A 74 -22.93 -10.85 0.71
C ARG A 74 -21.55 -10.31 1.05
N ASN A 75 -20.51 -10.90 0.46
CA ASN A 75 -19.16 -10.35 0.50
C ASN A 75 -19.16 -8.98 -0.18
N SER A 76 -18.90 -7.92 0.60
CA SER A 76 -18.89 -6.54 0.12
C SER A 76 -17.88 -6.30 -1.00
N ILE A 77 -16.72 -6.94 -0.92
CA ILE A 77 -15.63 -6.77 -1.88
C ILE A 77 -16.01 -7.45 -3.20
N ALA A 78 -16.56 -8.67 -3.15
CA ALA A 78 -17.03 -9.35 -4.35
C ALA A 78 -18.23 -8.64 -5.01
N GLN A 79 -19.17 -8.13 -4.20
CA GLN A 79 -20.29 -7.33 -4.71
C GLN A 79 -19.80 -6.05 -5.39
N ALA A 80 -18.85 -5.36 -4.77
CA ALA A 80 -18.26 -4.16 -5.34
C ALA A 80 -17.49 -4.45 -6.63
N GLU A 81 -16.71 -5.54 -6.67
CA GLU A 81 -16.00 -5.96 -7.89
C GLU A 81 -16.95 -6.29 -9.04
N ALA A 82 -18.06 -6.98 -8.76
CA ALA A 82 -19.04 -7.36 -9.78
C ALA A 82 -19.73 -6.15 -10.41
N VAL A 83 -19.88 -5.05 -9.66
CA VAL A 83 -20.56 -3.83 -10.13
C VAL A 83 -19.56 -2.77 -10.62
N PHE A 84 -18.37 -2.76 -10.04
CA PHE A 84 -17.27 -1.83 -10.27
C PHE A 84 -15.97 -2.63 -10.38
N PRO A 85 -15.63 -3.14 -11.57
CA PRO A 85 -14.44 -3.96 -11.78
C PRO A 85 -13.15 -3.24 -11.37
N GLY A 86 -12.23 -3.97 -10.76
CA GLY A 86 -10.95 -3.44 -10.28
C GLY A 86 -10.99 -2.85 -8.88
N THR A 87 -12.12 -2.88 -8.17
CA THR A 87 -12.22 -2.37 -6.78
C THR A 87 -11.66 -3.36 -5.76
N ALA A 88 -11.74 -4.67 -6.01
CA ALA A 88 -11.30 -5.69 -5.07
C ALA A 88 -9.81 -5.63 -4.74
N ARG A 89 -8.97 -5.27 -5.71
CA ARG A 89 -7.51 -5.23 -5.55
C ARG A 89 -7.06 -4.30 -4.41
N TRP A 90 -7.76 -3.19 -4.21
CA TRP A 90 -7.45 -2.23 -3.17
C TRP A 90 -7.66 -2.84 -1.78
N PHE A 91 -8.70 -3.65 -1.62
CA PHE A 91 -9.05 -4.29 -0.35
C PHE A 91 -8.29 -5.60 -0.10
N ARG A 92 -7.94 -6.30 -1.18
CA ARG A 92 -7.11 -7.51 -1.15
C ARG A 92 -5.62 -7.24 -1.21
N SER A 93 -5.22 -5.96 -1.17
CA SER A 93 -3.82 -5.57 -1.24
C SER A 93 -3.02 -6.20 -0.09
N PRO A 94 -1.83 -6.77 -0.38
CA PRO A 94 -0.96 -7.32 0.65
C PRO A 94 -0.44 -6.25 1.62
N LEU A 95 -0.56 -4.96 1.28
CA LEU A 95 -0.26 -3.85 2.17
C LEU A 95 -0.93 -3.99 3.54
N TRP A 96 -2.20 -4.43 3.57
CA TRP A 96 -2.95 -4.50 4.82
C TRP A 96 -2.38 -5.52 5.79
N SER A 97 -1.86 -6.63 5.28
CA SER A 97 -1.21 -7.65 6.09
C SER A 97 0.11 -7.11 6.66
N VAL A 98 0.90 -6.42 5.85
CA VAL A 98 2.14 -5.79 6.33
C VAL A 98 1.85 -4.76 7.43
N LEU A 99 0.84 -3.91 7.24
CA LEU A 99 0.47 -2.88 8.20
C LEU A 99 -0.11 -3.46 9.50
N ARG A 100 -0.78 -4.63 9.44
CA ARG A 100 -1.21 -5.39 10.63
C ARG A 100 -0.05 -5.99 11.42
N GLY A 101 1.14 -6.04 10.83
CA GLY A 101 2.30 -6.68 11.43
C GLY A 101 2.35 -8.18 11.18
N ASP A 102 1.63 -8.68 10.18
CA ASP A 102 1.71 -10.09 9.78
C ASP A 102 3.16 -10.41 9.37
N GLU A 103 3.67 -11.57 9.78
CA GLU A 103 5.00 -12.02 9.41
C GLU A 103 4.99 -12.59 7.99
N PHE A 104 6.02 -12.26 7.22
CA PHE A 104 6.20 -12.76 5.86
C PHE A 104 7.60 -13.38 5.73
N ASN A 105 7.66 -14.57 5.14
CA ASN A 105 8.90 -15.13 4.63
C ASN A 105 9.18 -14.68 3.19
N GLN A 106 10.38 -14.98 2.68
CA GLN A 106 10.80 -14.55 1.33
C GLN A 106 9.85 -15.02 0.21
N ILE A 107 9.29 -16.23 0.33
CA ILE A 107 8.39 -16.80 -0.67
C ILE A 107 7.08 -16.01 -0.69
N GLN A 108 6.48 -15.79 0.48
CA GLN A 108 5.24 -15.04 0.63
C GLN A 108 5.37 -13.60 0.14
N ILE A 109 6.52 -12.95 0.34
CA ILE A 109 6.77 -11.60 -0.19
C ILE A 109 6.82 -11.62 -1.72
N LYS A 110 7.50 -12.59 -2.32
CA LYS A 110 7.55 -12.73 -3.79
C LYS A 110 6.17 -13.00 -4.38
N GLU A 111 5.37 -13.86 -3.75
CA GLU A 111 3.98 -14.10 -4.16
C GLU A 111 3.13 -12.83 -4.04
N ALA A 112 3.27 -12.08 -2.94
CA ALA A 112 2.60 -10.80 -2.78
C ALA A 112 3.00 -9.78 -3.87
N LEU A 113 4.28 -9.71 -4.22
CA LEU A 113 4.79 -8.87 -5.31
C LEU A 113 4.22 -9.30 -6.68
N ARG A 114 4.01 -10.60 -6.92
CA ARG A 114 3.38 -11.12 -8.15
C ARG A 114 1.89 -10.82 -8.25
N SER A 115 1.23 -10.51 -7.13
CA SER A 115 -0.20 -10.18 -7.12
C SER A 115 -0.52 -8.72 -7.47
N LEU A 116 0.52 -7.89 -7.64
CA LEU A 116 0.39 -6.47 -7.96
C LEU A 116 -0.03 -6.23 -9.42
N ASP A 117 -0.28 -4.96 -9.76
CA ASP A 117 -0.56 -4.51 -11.12
C ASP A 117 0.44 -5.09 -12.14
N PRO A 118 -0.01 -5.59 -13.30
CA PRO A 118 0.87 -6.15 -14.31
C PRO A 118 2.03 -5.24 -14.69
N VAL A 119 1.83 -3.91 -14.73
CA VAL A 119 2.89 -2.94 -15.06
C VAL A 119 3.97 -2.89 -13.97
N VAL A 120 3.59 -3.07 -12.70
CA VAL A 120 4.52 -3.15 -11.58
C VAL A 120 5.22 -4.52 -11.58
N VAL A 121 4.48 -5.60 -11.85
CA VAL A 121 5.05 -6.96 -11.93
C VAL A 121 6.09 -7.06 -13.04
N SER A 122 5.79 -6.54 -14.25
CA SER A 122 6.72 -6.57 -15.38
C SER A 122 8.01 -5.78 -15.15
N LEU A 123 7.99 -4.84 -14.19
CA LEU A 123 9.17 -4.08 -13.80
C LEU A 123 10.05 -4.87 -12.81
N LEU A 124 9.42 -5.62 -11.90
CA LEU A 124 10.10 -6.27 -10.79
C LEU A 124 10.57 -7.68 -11.10
N PHE A 125 9.96 -8.34 -12.08
CA PHE A 125 10.26 -9.72 -12.44
C PHE A 125 10.89 -9.79 -13.82
N GLU A 126 11.72 -10.82 -14.01
CA GLU A 126 12.23 -11.19 -15.33
C GLU A 126 11.07 -11.48 -16.30
N SER A 127 11.28 -11.23 -17.60
CA SER A 127 10.23 -11.41 -18.61
C SER A 127 9.86 -12.88 -18.81
N GLU A 128 10.84 -13.79 -18.64
CA GLU A 128 10.68 -15.22 -18.86
C GLU A 128 11.22 -16.00 -17.66
N PRO A 129 10.60 -17.15 -17.34
CA PRO A 129 11.17 -18.06 -16.36
C PRO A 129 12.47 -18.69 -16.87
N SER A 130 13.37 -19.02 -15.94
CA SER A 130 14.56 -19.81 -16.26
C SER A 130 14.17 -21.23 -16.69
N GLN A 131 15.04 -21.91 -17.45
CA GLN A 131 14.82 -23.28 -17.95
C GLN A 131 14.42 -24.30 -16.86
N TYR A 132 14.75 -24.04 -15.60
CA TYR A 132 14.50 -24.93 -14.46
C TYR A 132 13.47 -24.38 -13.47
N GLU A 133 12.73 -23.32 -13.82
CA GLU A 133 11.75 -22.70 -12.92
C GLU A 133 10.40 -22.50 -13.60
N ASP A 134 9.33 -22.68 -12.83
CA ASP A 134 7.97 -22.52 -13.33
C ASP A 134 7.49 -21.05 -13.35
N GLN A 135 8.23 -20.16 -12.68
CA GLN A 135 7.85 -18.75 -12.53
C GLN A 135 9.04 -17.82 -12.73
N PRO A 136 8.84 -16.63 -13.34
CA PRO A 136 9.91 -15.65 -13.45
C PRO A 136 10.47 -15.23 -12.09
N ARG A 137 11.79 -15.00 -12.08
CA ARG A 137 12.51 -14.56 -10.89
C ARG A 137 12.30 -13.08 -10.64
N LEU A 138 12.44 -12.68 -9.38
CA LEU A 138 12.52 -11.27 -9.02
C LEU A 138 13.86 -10.73 -9.55
N ALA A 139 13.81 -9.73 -10.42
CA ALA A 139 15.00 -9.06 -10.93
C ALA A 139 15.67 -8.23 -9.81
N PRO A 140 17.00 -7.99 -9.89
CA PRO A 140 17.66 -7.04 -9.00
C PRO A 140 16.97 -5.67 -9.05
N PHE A 141 16.65 -5.11 -7.88
CA PHE A 141 16.07 -3.77 -7.81
C PHE A 141 17.20 -2.74 -7.79
N ASP A 142 17.40 -2.04 -8.90
CA ASP A 142 18.49 -1.06 -9.07
C ASP A 142 17.96 0.37 -9.26
N HIS A 143 18.86 1.31 -9.58
CA HIS A 143 18.49 2.70 -9.85
C HIS A 143 17.56 2.85 -11.07
N GLY A 144 17.66 1.98 -12.06
CA GLY A 144 16.77 1.92 -13.21
C GLY A 144 15.37 1.48 -12.79
N SER A 145 15.26 0.37 -12.05
CA SER A 145 14.01 -0.13 -11.50
C SER A 145 13.32 0.92 -10.63
N ARG A 146 14.08 1.61 -9.77
CA ARG A 146 13.57 2.73 -8.97
C ARG A 146 12.97 3.83 -9.83
N ARG A 147 13.70 4.32 -10.86
CA ARG A 147 13.23 5.41 -11.73
C ARG A 147 11.93 5.03 -12.46
N LEU A 148 11.82 3.77 -12.87
CA LEU A 148 10.61 3.27 -13.52
C LEU A 148 9.46 3.15 -12.52
N LEU A 149 9.71 2.66 -11.30
CA LEU A 149 8.68 2.53 -10.27
C LEU A 149 8.14 3.90 -9.83
N THR A 150 9.01 4.91 -9.71
CA THR A 150 8.59 6.30 -9.44
C THR A 150 7.81 6.90 -10.61
N THR A 151 8.19 6.57 -11.84
CA THR A 151 7.43 6.96 -13.04
C THR A 151 6.04 6.33 -13.06
N ILE A 152 5.89 5.06 -12.64
CA ILE A 152 4.58 4.41 -12.51
C ILE A 152 3.74 5.15 -11.46
N ALA A 153 4.31 5.46 -10.29
CA ALA A 153 3.63 6.19 -9.22
C ALA A 153 3.14 7.59 -9.64
N ASP A 154 3.88 8.27 -10.52
CA ASP A 154 3.57 9.61 -11.00
C ASP A 154 2.61 9.62 -12.20
N LYS A 155 2.95 8.86 -13.24
CA LYS A 155 2.38 9.05 -14.58
C LYS A 155 1.45 7.93 -15.02
N SER A 156 1.37 6.82 -14.30
CA SER A 156 0.51 5.71 -14.74
C SER A 156 -0.95 6.17 -14.85
N PRO A 157 -1.69 5.87 -15.92
CA PRO A 157 -3.10 6.21 -16.01
C PRO A 157 -3.96 5.41 -15.02
N SER A 158 -3.47 4.25 -14.58
CA SER A 158 -4.14 3.39 -13.60
C SER A 158 -3.84 3.87 -12.19
N ALA A 159 -4.87 4.37 -11.49
CA ALA A 159 -4.76 4.74 -10.08
C ALA A 159 -4.29 3.57 -9.21
N ALA A 160 -4.67 2.36 -9.60
CA ALA A 160 -4.34 1.17 -8.87
C ALA A 160 -2.90 0.69 -9.17
N ALA A 161 -2.36 0.93 -10.36
CA ALA A 161 -0.92 0.78 -10.60
C ALA A 161 -0.08 1.78 -9.78
N ARG A 162 -0.55 3.02 -9.61
CA ARG A 162 0.11 4.02 -8.74
C ARG A 162 0.11 3.55 -7.28
N PHE A 163 -1.02 3.00 -6.82
CA PHE A 163 -1.12 2.41 -5.48
C PHE A 163 -0.19 1.21 -5.34
N ASP A 164 -0.18 0.29 -6.30
CA ASP A 164 0.65 -0.90 -6.23
C ASP A 164 2.16 -0.58 -6.34
N ALA A 165 2.55 0.55 -6.93
CA ALA A 165 3.92 1.05 -6.84
C ALA A 165 4.32 1.37 -5.38
N LEU A 166 3.42 1.95 -4.58
CA LEU A 166 3.62 2.13 -3.14
C LEU A 166 3.67 0.78 -2.42
N VAL A 167 2.76 -0.14 -2.74
CA VAL A 167 2.72 -1.48 -2.13
C VAL A 167 4.02 -2.23 -2.42
N ALA A 168 4.54 -2.16 -3.64
CA ALA A 168 5.82 -2.73 -4.03
C ALA A 168 6.97 -2.21 -3.17
N VAL A 169 7.05 -0.89 -2.95
CA VAL A 169 8.09 -0.30 -2.07
C VAL A 169 8.01 -0.89 -0.66
N VAL A 170 6.82 -1.04 -0.10
CA VAL A 170 6.63 -1.61 1.24
C VAL A 170 7.00 -3.10 1.29
N LEU A 171 6.62 -3.88 0.28
CA LEU A 171 6.97 -5.29 0.18
C LEU A 171 8.47 -5.51 -0.04
N LEU A 172 9.11 -4.68 -0.87
CA LEU A 172 10.56 -4.66 -1.03
C LEU A 172 11.26 -4.27 0.29
N ALA A 173 10.66 -3.35 1.08
CA ALA A 173 11.12 -3.02 2.43
C ALA A 173 11.13 -4.26 3.32
N LYS A 174 10.04 -5.03 3.30
CA LYS A 174 9.97 -6.33 3.98
C LYS A 174 10.96 -7.34 3.43
N LEU A 175 11.18 -7.39 2.12
CA LEU A 175 12.15 -8.31 1.53
C LEU A 175 13.55 -8.00 2.02
N SER A 176 13.95 -6.73 2.02
CA SER A 176 15.26 -6.28 2.52
C SER A 176 15.47 -6.63 3.99
N GLU A 177 14.40 -6.62 4.80
CA GLU A 177 14.43 -7.09 6.19
C GLU A 177 14.74 -8.59 6.26
N VAL A 178 14.02 -9.40 5.49
CA VAL A 178 14.14 -10.87 5.50
C VAL A 178 15.51 -11.34 4.98
N ILE A 179 16.06 -10.71 3.94
CA ILE A 179 17.34 -11.08 3.35
C ILE A 179 18.54 -10.30 3.93
N SER A 180 18.29 -9.37 4.85
CA SER A 180 19.30 -8.50 5.44
C SER A 180 20.14 -7.71 4.41
N SER A 181 19.54 -7.19 3.34
CA SER A 181 20.26 -6.40 2.32
C SER A 181 20.17 -4.89 2.60
N PRO A 182 21.27 -4.25 3.01
CA PRO A 182 21.31 -2.80 3.23
C PRO A 182 21.21 -2.01 1.92
N GLU A 183 21.75 -2.51 0.81
CA GLU A 183 21.74 -1.85 -0.50
C GLU A 183 20.31 -1.71 -1.02
N LEU A 184 19.54 -2.81 -0.95
CA LEU A 184 18.13 -2.81 -1.31
C LEU A 184 17.36 -1.84 -0.41
N ARG A 185 17.64 -1.84 0.91
CA ARG A 185 16.99 -0.97 1.88
C ARG A 185 17.23 0.52 1.57
N GLU A 186 18.45 0.89 1.22
CA GLU A 186 18.79 2.26 0.85
C GLU A 186 17.99 2.72 -0.37
N LEU A 187 17.95 1.90 -1.42
CA LEU A 187 17.16 2.18 -2.62
C LEU A 187 15.67 2.33 -2.30
N ILE A 188 15.14 1.50 -1.40
CA ILE A 188 13.73 1.57 -0.98
C ILE A 188 13.43 2.86 -0.23
N VAL A 189 14.30 3.29 0.70
CA VAL A 189 14.10 4.56 1.43
C VAL A 189 14.08 5.74 0.46
N GLN A 190 14.98 5.74 -0.52
CA GLN A 190 15.03 6.78 -1.55
C GLN A 190 13.79 6.75 -2.45
N THR A 191 13.37 5.56 -2.89
CA THR A 191 12.16 5.37 -3.70
C THR A 191 10.92 5.82 -2.91
N PHE A 192 10.82 5.45 -1.64
CA PHE A 192 9.72 5.81 -0.76
C PHE A 192 9.63 7.32 -0.56
N ALA A 193 10.75 8.06 -0.51
CA ALA A 193 10.75 9.52 -0.45
C ALA A 193 10.24 10.16 -1.76
N GLU A 194 10.65 9.61 -2.91
CA GLU A 194 10.30 10.16 -4.23
C GLU A 194 8.84 9.94 -4.60
N ILE A 195 8.25 8.78 -4.28
CA ILE A 195 6.86 8.50 -4.63
C ILE A 195 5.84 9.29 -3.80
N GLN A 196 6.25 9.97 -2.72
CA GLN A 196 5.28 10.62 -1.83
C GLN A 196 4.55 11.77 -2.50
N GLU A 197 5.30 12.61 -3.21
CA GLU A 197 4.77 13.81 -3.84
C GLU A 197 3.79 13.46 -4.98
N PRO A 198 4.13 12.55 -5.91
CA PRO A 198 3.18 12.13 -6.93
C PRO A 198 1.93 11.46 -6.38
N LEU A 199 2.07 10.60 -5.37
CA LEU A 199 0.91 9.90 -4.78
C LEU A 199 -0.01 10.85 -4.00
N ARG A 200 0.53 11.91 -3.39
CA ARG A 200 -0.29 12.96 -2.75
C ARG A 200 -1.11 13.75 -3.77
N LYS A 201 -0.64 13.85 -5.02
CA LYS A 201 -1.33 14.53 -6.13
C LYS A 201 -2.28 13.59 -6.89
N SER A 202 -2.26 12.29 -6.61
CA SER A 202 -3.11 11.31 -7.28
C SER A 202 -4.58 11.48 -6.87
N PRO A 203 -5.54 11.55 -7.81
CA PRO A 203 -6.95 11.81 -7.49
C PRO A 203 -7.56 10.85 -6.49
N VAL A 204 -7.28 9.54 -6.58
CA VAL A 204 -7.77 8.53 -5.61
C VAL A 204 -7.04 8.62 -4.29
N LEU A 205 -5.71 8.68 -4.35
CA LEU A 205 -4.88 8.49 -3.18
C LEU A 205 -4.81 9.74 -2.32
N SER A 206 -4.89 10.93 -2.91
CA SER A 206 -4.80 12.23 -2.22
C SER A 206 -5.71 12.33 -0.99
N GLU A 207 -6.89 11.72 -1.03
CA GLU A 207 -7.85 11.74 0.09
C GLU A 207 -7.44 10.84 1.26
N VAL A 208 -6.74 9.74 1.00
CA VAL A 208 -6.34 8.74 2.02
C VAL A 208 -4.86 8.84 2.38
N TYR A 209 -4.08 9.49 1.52
CA TYR A 209 -2.64 9.65 1.62
C TYR A 209 -2.19 10.20 2.99
N PRO A 210 -2.83 11.23 3.58
CA PRO A 210 -2.41 11.78 4.87
C PRO A 210 -2.50 10.79 6.03
N GLU A 211 -3.44 9.84 5.97
CA GLU A 211 -3.68 8.87 7.04
C GLU A 211 -2.93 7.55 6.81
N LEU A 212 -2.74 7.16 5.55
CA LEU A 212 -2.02 5.93 5.19
C LEU A 212 -0.51 6.07 5.41
N PHE A 213 0.05 7.24 5.10
CA PHE A 213 1.49 7.43 5.11
C PHE A 213 2.16 7.27 6.50
N PRO A 214 1.60 7.80 7.60
CA PRO A 214 2.15 7.57 8.95
C PRO A 214 2.19 6.10 9.35
N LEU A 215 1.32 5.25 8.77
CA LEU A 215 1.28 3.81 9.03
C LEU A 215 2.34 3.06 8.23
N ILE A 216 2.63 3.51 7.01
CA ILE A 216 3.65 2.91 6.15
C ILE A 216 5.05 3.29 6.62
N ARG A 217 5.27 4.55 7.04
CA ARG A 217 6.59 5.10 7.37
C ARG A 217 7.44 4.19 8.28
N PRO A 218 6.92 3.56 9.35
CA PRO A 218 7.71 2.65 10.19
C PRO A 218 8.31 1.45 9.45
N HIS A 219 7.70 1.02 8.34
CA HIS A 219 8.17 -0.10 7.54
C HIS A 219 9.26 0.30 6.53
N CYS A 220 9.40 1.59 6.21
CA CYS A 220 10.36 2.12 5.25
C CYS A 220 11.47 2.92 5.93
N ARG A 221 12.07 2.37 7.00
CA ARG A 221 13.16 2.99 7.78
C ARG A 221 14.53 2.64 7.24
N ALA A 222 15.49 3.55 7.32
CA ALA A 222 16.89 3.24 7.04
C ALA A 222 17.49 2.31 8.09
N TRP A 223 18.48 1.51 7.68
CA TRP A 223 19.36 0.82 8.61
C TRP A 223 20.69 1.54 8.67
N ILE A 224 21.20 1.71 9.88
CA ILE A 224 22.56 2.15 10.13
C ILE A 224 23.23 1.08 10.98
N HIS A 225 24.37 0.59 10.52
CA HIS A 225 25.19 -0.34 11.28
C HIS A 225 26.14 0.48 12.15
N ALA A 226 25.88 0.54 13.46
CA ALA A 226 26.77 1.20 14.41
C ALA A 226 28.08 0.42 14.58
N THR A 227 28.00 -0.91 14.44
CA THR A 227 29.13 -1.85 14.40
C THR A 227 28.80 -2.98 13.43
N THR A 228 29.73 -3.92 13.22
CA THR A 228 29.52 -5.10 12.35
C THR A 228 28.35 -5.97 12.78
N THR A 229 27.96 -5.94 14.06
CA THR A 229 26.88 -6.77 14.63
C THR A 229 25.69 -5.96 15.14
N GLN A 230 25.82 -4.64 15.30
CA GLN A 230 24.77 -3.79 15.85
C GLN A 230 24.09 -2.96 14.76
N ARG A 231 22.81 -3.25 14.52
CA ARG A 231 21.94 -2.50 13.62
C ARG A 231 21.05 -1.52 14.40
N MET A 232 20.90 -0.31 13.88
CA MET A 232 19.96 0.69 14.36
C MET A 232 18.99 1.06 13.24
N ASP A 233 17.69 1.12 13.55
CA ASP A 233 16.69 1.60 12.61
C ASP A 233 16.58 3.13 12.73
N VAL A 234 16.83 3.83 11.65
CA VAL A 234 16.75 5.30 11.60
C VAL A 234 15.57 5.73 10.74
N SER A 235 14.75 6.61 11.30
CA SER A 235 13.63 7.24 10.58
C SER A 235 14.02 8.66 10.24
N PHE A 236 14.05 9.02 8.96
CA PHE A 236 14.21 10.40 8.56
C PHE A 236 12.85 11.11 8.68
N ALA A 237 12.78 12.15 9.51
CA ALA A 237 11.65 13.06 9.51
C ALA A 237 11.76 13.94 8.26
N ILE A 238 10.97 13.65 7.24
CA ILE A 238 10.84 14.54 6.08
C ILE A 238 9.82 15.62 6.48
N GLU A 239 10.28 16.64 7.18
CA GLU A 239 9.56 17.91 7.32
C GLU A 239 10.07 18.88 6.26
N GLY A 240 9.17 19.29 5.35
CA GLY A 240 9.26 20.57 4.62
C GLY A 240 10.33 20.72 3.54
N GLU A 241 11.51 20.14 3.68
CA GLU A 241 12.59 20.23 2.69
C GLU A 241 13.22 18.85 2.53
N ALA A 242 13.33 18.42 1.28
CA ALA A 242 13.90 17.14 0.92
C ALA A 242 15.37 17.08 1.36
N LEU A 243 15.61 16.54 2.57
CA LEU A 243 16.92 16.00 2.91
C LEU A 243 17.18 14.86 1.93
N LYS A 244 18.08 15.11 0.98
CA LYS A 244 18.54 14.11 0.03
C LYS A 244 19.06 12.94 0.87
N PRO A 245 18.50 11.73 0.72
CA PRO A 245 18.89 10.60 1.57
C PRO A 245 20.40 10.39 1.59
N ASN A 246 21.10 10.58 0.46
CA ASN A 246 22.56 10.47 0.37
C ASN A 246 23.31 11.44 1.30
N GLU A 247 22.81 12.66 1.51
CA GLU A 247 23.45 13.65 2.40
C GLU A 247 23.22 13.26 3.87
N ALA A 248 22.02 12.77 4.23
CA ALA A 248 21.71 12.34 5.59
C ALA A 248 22.46 11.04 5.98
N PHE A 249 22.57 10.07 5.08
CA PHE A 249 23.36 8.85 5.28
C PHE A 249 24.86 9.15 5.37
N SER A 250 25.39 10.02 4.50
CA SER A 250 26.80 10.42 4.52
C SER A 250 27.16 11.20 5.79
N GLN A 251 26.27 12.07 6.28
CA GLN A 251 26.49 12.81 7.52
C GLN A 251 26.45 11.91 8.75
N LEU A 252 25.53 10.94 8.83
CA LEU A 252 25.47 9.99 9.93
C LEU A 252 26.66 9.01 9.93
N HIS A 253 27.07 8.52 8.75
CA HIS A 253 28.27 7.71 8.62
C HIS A 253 29.52 8.52 9.02
N ALA A 254 29.62 9.78 8.60
CA ALA A 254 30.71 10.67 9.02
C ALA A 254 30.69 10.97 10.54
N MET A 255 29.52 11.11 11.18
CA MET A 255 29.42 11.32 12.62
C MET A 255 29.77 10.07 13.43
N LEU A 256 29.43 8.86 12.94
CA LEU A 256 29.74 7.60 13.60
C LEU A 256 31.21 7.17 13.41
N VAL A 257 31.81 7.48 12.24
CA VAL A 257 33.22 7.18 11.95
C VAL A 257 34.16 8.21 12.61
N ASN A 258 33.79 9.50 12.65
CA ASN A 258 34.63 10.55 13.28
C ASN A 258 34.34 10.74 14.77
N GLY A 259 33.32 10.08 15.33
CA GLY A 259 33.04 10.08 16.77
C GLY A 259 33.96 9.17 17.59
N GLY A 260 34.85 8.41 16.93
CA GLY A 260 35.82 7.52 17.55
C GLY A 260 37.17 8.16 17.89
N ASP A 261 37.39 9.42 17.53
CA ASP A 261 38.60 10.14 17.91
C ASP A 261 38.27 11.53 18.42
N LYS A 262 38.42 11.71 19.73
CA LYS A 262 39.03 12.91 20.31
C LYS A 262 39.63 12.57 21.69
N PRO A 263 40.75 13.23 22.04
CA PRO A 263 41.73 12.80 23.05
C PRO A 263 41.22 12.82 24.49
#